data_AF-A0AAC9LDX5-F1
#
_entry.id   AF-A0AAC9LDX5-F1
#
_cell.length_a   1.000
_cell.length_b   1.000
_cell.length_c   1.000
_cell.angle_alpha   90.00
_cell.angle_beta   90.00
_cell.angle_gamma   90.00
#
_symmetry.space_group_name_H-M   'P 1'
#
loop_
_entity.id
_entity.type
_entity.pdbx_description
1 polymer ?
#
loop_
_entity_poly.entity_id
_entity_poly.type
_entity_poly.pdbx_seq_one_letter_code
_entity_poly.pdbx_strand_id
1 'polypeptide(L)'
;MNSEKVDLEILVGYSQDPLLFDAQDDDVWYHAPEEAGDFFHLSEGLVRELEAWDREYQGTLNIDDPRESGFPSENAYHTWLNKGRELASRIKRESPNVGRVGYQARGEYQRGECVF
;
A
#
# COMPACT_ATOMS: atom_id res chain seq x y z
N MET A 1 17.14 -23.63 0.19
CA MET A 1 16.47 -22.90 1.28
C MET A 1 15.14 -22.45 0.72
N ASN A 2 14.02 -22.91 1.29
CA ASN A 2 12.74 -22.30 0.94
C ASN A 2 12.79 -20.90 1.55
N SER A 3 13.00 -19.87 0.74
CA SER A 3 12.76 -18.50 1.19
C SER A 3 11.28 -18.42 1.52
N GLU A 4 10.97 -18.22 2.78
CA GLU A 4 9.59 -18.05 3.23
C GLU A 4 9.04 -16.80 2.54
N LYS A 5 7.83 -16.91 1.99
CA LYS A 5 7.21 -15.78 1.31
C LYS A 5 6.62 -14.84 2.35
N VAL A 6 6.80 -13.54 2.14
CA VAL A 6 6.34 -12.52 3.07
C VAL A 6 5.00 -11.97 2.62
N ASP A 7 4.04 -11.91 3.53
CA ASP A 7 2.75 -11.27 3.30
C ASP A 7 2.92 -9.74 3.36
N LEU A 8 2.31 -9.04 2.40
CA LEU A 8 2.31 -7.58 2.32
C LEU A 8 0.87 -7.07 2.42
N GLU A 9 0.66 -6.03 3.22
CA GLU A 9 -0.60 -5.29 3.28
C GLU A 9 -0.37 -3.86 2.77
N ILE A 10 -1.17 -3.43 1.80
CA ILE A 10 -1.24 -2.02 1.42
C ILE A 10 -2.30 -1.35 2.30
N LEU A 11 -1.85 -0.46 3.19
CA LEU A 11 -2.65 0.26 4.16
C LEU A 11 -2.62 1.76 3.86
N VAL A 12 -3.61 2.49 4.35
CA VAL A 12 -3.70 3.94 4.18
C VAL A 12 -3.90 4.60 5.53
N GLY A 13 -3.06 5.58 5.81
CA GLY A 13 -3.08 6.37 7.03
C GLY A 13 -2.34 7.67 6.78
N TYR A 14 -2.83 8.76 7.35
CA TYR A 14 -2.16 10.05 7.19
C TYR A 14 -0.80 10.05 7.89
N SER A 15 0.21 10.58 7.22
CA SER A 15 1.59 10.66 7.71
C SER A 15 2.20 9.29 8.04
N GLN A 16 1.76 8.23 7.36
CA GLN A 16 2.26 6.88 7.49
C GLN A 16 2.63 6.33 6.12
N ASP A 17 3.67 5.50 6.07
CA ASP A 17 4.01 4.79 4.84
C ASP A 17 2.97 3.71 4.51
N PRO A 18 2.75 3.41 3.22
CA PRO A 18 1.58 2.63 2.80
C PRO A 18 1.75 1.11 2.87
N LEU A 19 2.95 0.56 3.11
CA LEU A 19 3.21 -0.88 2.96
C LEU A 19 3.58 -1.51 4.30
N LEU A 20 2.78 -2.45 4.79
CA LEU A 20 3.00 -3.14 6.05
C LEU A 20 3.44 -4.58 5.78
N PHE A 21 4.65 -4.95 6.22
CA PHE A 21 5.18 -6.31 6.12
C PHE A 21 6.29 -6.56 7.15
N ASP A 22 6.68 -7.83 7.33
CA ASP A 22 7.85 -8.24 8.12
C ASP A 22 9.06 -8.32 7.20
N ALA A 23 10.05 -7.45 7.42
CA ALA A 23 11.27 -7.39 6.63
C ALA A 23 12.29 -8.49 7.01
N GLN A 24 11.83 -9.58 7.62
CA GLN A 24 12.61 -10.66 8.22
C GLN A 24 13.47 -10.17 9.40
N ASP A 25 12.93 -9.24 10.17
CA ASP A 25 13.51 -8.74 11.42
C ASP A 25 12.67 -9.08 12.66
N ASP A 26 11.75 -10.05 12.51
CA ASP A 26 10.79 -10.54 13.51
C ASP A 26 9.77 -9.48 13.99
N ASP A 27 9.65 -8.35 13.29
CA ASP A 27 8.65 -7.32 13.55
C ASP A 27 7.93 -6.88 12.26
N VAL A 28 6.68 -6.43 12.37
CA VAL A 28 5.89 -5.93 11.23
C VAL A 28 5.83 -4.40 11.28
N TRP A 29 6.37 -3.72 10.25
CA TRP A 29 6.47 -2.26 10.19
C TRP A 29 5.91 -1.67 8.89
N TYR A 30 5.58 -0.38 8.94
CA TYR A 30 5.22 0.39 7.75
C TYR A 30 6.51 0.80 7.03
N HIS A 31 6.52 0.59 5.72
CA HIS A 31 7.68 0.77 4.85
C HIS A 31 7.32 1.64 3.65
N ALA A 32 8.26 2.51 3.28
CA ALA A 32 8.14 3.31 2.08
C ALA A 32 8.14 2.42 0.81
N PRO A 33 7.53 2.87 -0.29
CA PRO A 33 7.57 2.14 -1.56
C PRO A 33 8.98 1.80 -2.06
N GLU A 34 9.97 2.64 -1.77
CA GLU A 34 11.38 2.40 -2.12
C GLU A 34 11.96 1.19 -1.37
N GLU A 35 11.79 1.14 -0.04
CA GLU A 35 12.25 0.03 0.80
C GLU A 35 11.59 -1.30 0.40
N ALA A 36 10.27 -1.26 0.14
CA ALA A 36 9.55 -2.42 -0.36
C ALA A 36 10.00 -2.82 -1.76
N GLY A 37 10.37 -1.84 -2.60
CA GLY A 37 10.94 -2.06 -3.93
C GLY A 37 12.24 -2.86 -3.86
N ASP A 38 13.13 -2.49 -2.95
CA ASP A 38 14.39 -3.19 -2.72
C ASP A 38 14.16 -4.61 -2.17
N PHE A 39 13.29 -4.75 -1.17
CA PHE A 39 13.01 -6.03 -0.51
C PHE A 39 12.28 -7.03 -1.40
N PHE A 40 11.27 -6.57 -2.15
CA PHE A 40 10.45 -7.40 -3.03
C PHE A 40 10.93 -7.43 -4.48
N HIS A 41 12.02 -6.73 -4.80
CA HIS A 41 12.57 -6.59 -6.15
C HIS A 41 11.53 -6.08 -7.16
N LEU A 42 10.77 -5.05 -6.77
CA LEU A 42 9.76 -4.43 -7.63
C LEU A 42 10.41 -3.58 -8.72
N SER A 43 9.72 -3.42 -9.85
CA SER A 43 10.20 -2.49 -10.88
C SER A 43 10.19 -1.04 -10.40
N GLU A 44 11.14 -0.23 -10.85
CA GLU A 44 11.16 1.22 -10.57
C GLU A 44 9.84 1.91 -10.97
N GLY A 45 9.19 1.42 -12.03
CA GLY A 45 7.89 1.94 -12.47
C GLY A 45 6.80 1.67 -11.45
N LEU A 46 6.75 0.47 -10.87
CA LEU A 46 5.78 0.12 -9.83
C LEU A 46 6.04 0.92 -8.55
N VAL A 47 7.30 1.09 -8.14
CA VAL A 47 7.68 1.91 -6.99
C VAL A 47 7.16 3.35 -7.15
N ARG A 48 7.43 3.98 -8.31
CA ARG A 48 6.94 5.34 -8.60
C ARG A 48 5.42 5.45 -8.61
N GLU A 49 4.73 4.43 -9.10
CA GLU A 49 3.26 4.41 -9.11
C GLU A 49 2.67 4.29 -7.70
N LEU A 50 3.30 3.49 -6.83
CA LEU A 50 2.96 3.36 -5.41
C LEU A 50 3.18 4.68 -4.66
N GLU A 51 4.33 5.33 -4.84
CA GLU A 51 4.61 6.65 -4.27
C GLU A 51 3.59 7.70 -4.71
N ALA A 52 3.24 7.71 -6.00
CA ALA A 52 2.26 8.65 -6.54
C ALA A 52 0.85 8.37 -5.98
N TRP A 53 0.50 7.10 -5.82
CA TRP A 53 -0.79 6.69 -5.25
C TRP A 53 -0.91 7.04 -3.76
N ASP A 54 0.14 6.84 -2.97
CA ASP A 54 0.14 7.25 -1.56
C ASP A 54 0.13 8.79 -1.44
N ARG A 55 0.97 9.49 -2.21
CA ARG A 55 0.99 10.96 -2.21
C ARG A 55 -0.37 11.57 -2.54
N GLU A 56 -1.13 10.95 -3.44
CA GLU A 56 -2.50 11.36 -3.75
C GLU A 56 -3.41 11.29 -2.51
N TYR A 57 -3.32 10.22 -1.72
CA TYR A 57 -4.05 10.08 -0.46
C TYR A 57 -3.56 11.08 0.60
N GLN A 58 -2.25 11.19 0.82
CA GLN A 58 -1.67 12.13 1.77
C GLN A 58 -2.04 13.59 1.43
N GLY A 59 -2.14 13.91 0.14
CA GLY A 59 -2.58 15.22 -0.34
C GLY A 59 -4.04 15.57 -0.04
N THR A 60 -4.84 14.61 0.42
CA THR A 60 -6.22 14.85 0.88
C THR A 60 -6.32 15.30 2.33
N LEU A 61 -5.21 15.25 3.08
CA LEU A 61 -5.14 15.75 4.46
C LEU A 61 -5.38 17.26 4.50
N ASN A 62 -6.43 17.68 5.20
CA ASN A 62 -6.62 19.08 5.55
C ASN A 62 -5.93 19.34 6.90
N ILE A 63 -4.79 20.02 6.86
CA ILE A 63 -3.99 20.33 8.06
C ILE A 63 -4.74 21.30 8.99
N ASP A 64 -5.57 22.19 8.44
CA ASP A 64 -6.30 23.20 9.20
C ASP A 64 -7.54 22.62 9.91
N ASP A 65 -8.21 21.65 9.28
CA ASP A 65 -9.27 20.86 9.91
C ASP A 65 -9.22 19.39 9.45
N PRO A 66 -8.54 18.50 10.21
CA PRO A 66 -8.40 17.10 9.84
C PRO A 66 -9.71 16.35 9.62
N ARG A 67 -10.83 16.83 10.19
CA ARG A 67 -12.16 16.21 10.03
C ARG A 67 -12.75 16.43 8.63
N GLU A 68 -12.29 17.47 7.94
CA GLU A 68 -12.66 17.79 6.57
C GLU A 68 -11.65 17.24 5.55
N SER A 69 -10.76 16.33 5.99
CA SER A 69 -9.85 15.64 5.08
C SER A 69 -10.59 14.62 4.23
N GLY A 70 -10.13 14.42 3.01
CA GLY A 70 -10.68 13.42 2.11
C GLY A 70 -10.70 13.87 0.65
N PHE A 71 -11.14 12.95 -0.20
CA PHE A 71 -11.16 13.21 -1.63
C PHE A 71 -12.20 14.28 -2.00
N PRO A 72 -11.93 15.10 -3.02
CA PRO A 72 -12.83 16.20 -3.43
C PRO A 72 -14.15 15.70 -4.03
N SER A 73 -14.24 14.41 -4.36
CA SER A 73 -15.47 13.76 -4.81
C SER A 73 -15.41 12.26 -4.58
N GLU A 74 -16.58 11.63 -4.58
CA GLU A 74 -16.69 10.17 -4.54
C GLU A 74 -16.02 9.50 -5.74
N ASN A 75 -16.12 10.10 -6.94
CA ASN A 75 -15.46 9.56 -8.14
C ASN A 75 -13.93 9.59 -8.04
N ALA A 76 -13.36 10.63 -7.41
CA ALA A 76 -11.93 10.70 -7.16
C ALA A 76 -11.49 9.61 -6.19
N TYR A 77 -12.25 9.39 -5.10
CA TYR A 77 -12.01 8.28 -4.17
C TYR A 77 -12.07 6.91 -4.87
N HIS A 78 -13.09 6.65 -5.69
CA HIS A 78 -13.22 5.37 -6.41
C HIS A 78 -12.10 5.15 -7.42
N THR A 79 -11.63 6.22 -8.08
CA THR A 79 -10.50 6.15 -9.01
C THR A 79 -9.22 5.76 -8.28
N TRP A 80 -8.92 6.43 -7.17
CA TRP A 80 -7.78 6.13 -6.32
C TRP A 80 -7.86 4.72 -5.70
N LEU A 81 -9.06 4.29 -5.29
CA LEU A 81 -9.32 2.96 -4.75
C LEU A 81 -9.02 1.85 -5.78
N ASN A 82 -9.49 2.03 -7.01
CA ASN A 82 -9.26 1.06 -8.08
C ASN A 82 -7.77 1.00 -8.47
N LYS A 83 -7.09 2.15 -8.51
CA LYS A 83 -5.64 2.20 -8.73
C LYS A 83 -4.88 1.41 -7.66
N GLY A 84 -5.24 1.55 -6.38
CA GLY A 84 -4.62 0.76 -5.30
C GLY A 84 -4.79 -0.76 -5.49
N ARG A 85 -5.98 -1.22 -5.92
CA ARG A 85 -6.24 -2.64 -6.24
C ARG A 85 -5.38 -3.15 -7.41
N GLU A 86 -5.20 -2.33 -8.44
CA GLU A 86 -4.37 -2.66 -9.59
C GLU A 86 -2.89 -2.78 -9.18
N LEU A 87 -2.42 -1.86 -8.32
CA LEU A 87 -1.06 -1.88 -7.77
C LEU A 87 -0.82 -3.12 -6.90
N ALA A 88 -1.75 -3.47 -6.01
CA ALA A 88 -1.70 -4.70 -5.21
C ALA A 88 -1.57 -5.94 -6.09
N SER A 89 -2.40 -6.03 -7.13
CA SER A 89 -2.35 -7.12 -8.11
C SER A 89 -1.02 -7.15 -8.87
N ARG A 90 -0.41 -5.99 -9.11
CA ARG A 90 0.87 -5.86 -9.83
C ARG A 90 2.06 -6.28 -8.97
N ILE A 91 2.10 -5.90 -7.69
CA ILE A 91 3.09 -6.38 -6.71
C ILE A 91 3.15 -7.92 -6.74
N LYS A 92 1.99 -8.57 -6.65
CA LYS A 92 1.90 -10.03 -6.64
C LYS A 92 2.43 -10.69 -7.92
N ARG A 93 2.33 -10.01 -9.07
CA ARG A 93 2.83 -10.50 -10.36
C ARG A 93 4.32 -10.29 -10.53
N GLU A 94 4.86 -9.15 -10.07
CA GLU A 94 6.27 -8.81 -10.24
C GLU A 94 7.17 -9.56 -9.25
N SER A 95 6.68 -9.82 -8.04
CA SER A 95 7.51 -10.32 -6.94
C SER A 95 7.21 -11.78 -6.57
N PRO A 96 8.15 -12.72 -6.78
CA PRO A 96 7.97 -14.12 -6.41
C PRO A 96 8.08 -14.38 -4.89
N ASN A 97 8.71 -13.48 -4.14
CA ASN A 97 8.87 -13.54 -2.69
C ASN A 97 7.67 -12.97 -1.91
N VAL A 98 6.69 -12.38 -2.59
CA VAL A 98 5.40 -12.00 -1.98
C VAL A 98 4.48 -13.22 -1.82
N GLY A 99 4.05 -13.46 -0.58
CA GLY A 99 3.14 -14.53 -0.16
C GLY A 99 1.70 -14.22 -0.50
N ARG A 100 1.16 -13.15 0.06
CA ARG A 100 -0.17 -12.58 -0.17
C ARG A 100 -0.06 -11.06 -0.27
N VAL A 101 -0.97 -10.44 -1.01
CA VAL A 101 -1.15 -8.97 -0.98
C VAL A 101 -2.56 -8.65 -0.49
N GLY A 102 -2.65 -8.03 0.68
CA GLY A 102 -3.89 -7.41 1.16
C GLY A 102 -3.95 -5.94 0.77
N TYR A 103 -5.17 -5.41 0.59
CA TYR A 103 -5.38 -3.99 0.32
C TYR A 103 -6.52 -3.45 1.19
N GLN A 104 -6.20 -2.52 2.08
CA GLN A 104 -7.16 -1.93 3.02
C GLN A 104 -7.20 -0.41 2.84
N ALA A 105 -8.10 0.03 1.97
CA ALA A 105 -8.26 1.44 1.60
C ALA A 105 -9.15 2.26 2.54
N ARG A 106 -9.70 1.63 3.59
CA ARG A 106 -10.70 2.25 4.48
C ARG A 106 -10.15 2.65 5.85
N GLY A 107 -8.87 2.40 6.15
CA GLY A 107 -8.26 2.72 7.46
C GLY A 107 -8.88 2.00 8.67
N GLU A 108 -9.98 1.25 8.49
CA GLU A 108 -10.57 0.38 9.50
C GLU A 108 -9.98 -1.02 9.31
N TYR A 109 -9.34 -1.55 10.36
CA TYR A 109 -8.90 -2.94 10.42
C TYR A 109 -10.12 -3.89 10.35
N GLN A 110 -10.57 -4.19 9.14
CA GLN A 110 -11.29 -5.43 8.85
C GLN A 110 -10.28 -6.38 8.20
N ARG A 111 -9.62 -7.16 9.04
CA ARG A 111 -8.73 -8.24 8.63
C ARG A 111 -9.45 -9.12 7.60
N GLY A 112 -9.03 -9.08 6.32
CA GLY A 112 -9.39 -10.13 5.36
C GLY A 112 -10.03 -9.74 4.02
N GLU A 113 -9.98 -8.50 3.52
CA GLU A 113 -10.21 -8.29 2.07
C GLU A 113 -8.94 -8.62 1.28
N CYS A 114 -8.70 -9.91 1.05
CA CYS A 114 -7.62 -10.39 0.19
C CYS A 114 -7.96 -10.08 -1.27
N VAL A 115 -7.06 -9.40 -1.98
CA VAL A 115 -7.17 -9.17 -3.43
C VAL A 115 -6.30 -10.20 -4.15
N PHE A 116 -6.60 -11.49 -3.95
CA PHE A 116 -5.92 -12.68 -4.51
C PHE A 116 -4.70 -13.22 -3.75
#